data_AF-A0A941CQC9-F1
#
_entry.id   AF-A0A941CQC9-F1
#
_cell.length_a   1.000
_cell.length_b   1.000
_cell.length_c   1.000
_cell.angle_alpha   90.00
_cell.angle_beta   90.00
_cell.angle_gamma   90.00
#
_symmetry.space_group_name_H-M   'P 1'
#
loop_
_entity.id
_entity.type
_entity.pdbx_description
1 polymer ?
#
loop_
_entity_poly.entity_id
_entity_poly.type
_entity_poly.pdbx_seq_one_letter_code
_entity_poly.pdbx_strand_id
1 'polypeptide(L)'
;MEHMERLEKKRLEVLERIKPICEAFGITDYDYEIRETGQTETLRINKTRIGCSCNSISAVIDELVGYIFLMRWRDRSLGAFSVQTTNAIKRYWIK
;
A
#
# COMPACT_ATOMS: atom_id res chain seq x y z
N MET A 1 23.13 -7.35 8.29
CA MET A 1 23.33 -5.94 7.88
C MET A 1 22.88 -5.73 6.45
N GLU A 2 23.44 -6.44 5.46
CA GLU A 2 23.13 -6.26 4.03
C GLU A 2 21.63 -6.35 3.66
N HIS A 3 20.86 -7.22 4.32
CA HIS A 3 19.42 -7.34 4.06
C HIS A 3 18.61 -6.09 4.47
N MET A 4 18.89 -5.54 5.65
CA MET A 4 18.18 -4.36 6.16
C MET A 4 18.53 -3.11 5.37
N GLU A 5 19.80 -2.95 4.98
CA GLU A 5 20.22 -1.86 4.08
C GLU A 5 19.50 -1.93 2.73
N ARG A 6 19.34 -3.13 2.16
CA ARG A 6 18.58 -3.34 0.93
C ARG A 6 17.11 -2.95 1.10
N LEU A 7 16.50 -3.29 2.23
CA LEU A 7 15.12 -2.90 2.53
C LEU A 7 15.02 -1.38 2.66
N GLU A 8 15.90 -0.72 3.39
CA GLU A 8 15.89 0.75 3.54
C GLU A 8 16.05 1.46 2.20
N LYS A 9 16.92 0.96 1.31
CA LYS A 9 17.02 1.47 -0.06
C LYS A 9 15.69 1.34 -0.80
N LYS A 10 15.04 0.17 -0.72
CA LYS A 10 13.72 -0.06 -1.33
C LYS A 10 12.66 0.87 -0.75
N ARG A 11 12.67 1.15 0.56
CA ARG A 11 11.77 2.12 1.19
C ARG A 11 11.89 3.49 0.55
N LEU A 12 13.12 4.00 0.38
CA LEU A 12 13.34 5.29 -0.27
C LEU A 12 12.81 5.31 -1.71
N GLU A 13 13.11 4.26 -2.48
CA GLU A 13 12.61 4.13 -3.87
C GLU A 13 11.08 4.04 -3.91
N VAL A 14 10.44 3.29 -3.00
CA VAL A 14 8.98 3.24 -2.91
C VAL A 14 8.41 4.62 -2.62
N LEU A 15 8.94 5.32 -1.60
CA LEU A 15 8.46 6.64 -1.19
C LEU A 15 8.58 7.66 -2.33
N GLU A 16 9.69 7.65 -3.06
CA GLU A 16 9.90 8.50 -4.25
C GLU A 16 8.85 8.23 -5.33
N ARG A 17 8.55 6.95 -5.59
CA ARG A 17 7.63 6.54 -6.64
C ARG A 17 6.16 6.78 -6.29
N ILE A 18 5.77 6.60 -5.03
CA ILE A 18 4.38 6.80 -4.62
C ILE A 18 4.05 8.26 -4.33
N LYS A 19 5.04 9.09 -4.01
CA LYS A 19 4.85 10.53 -3.72
C LYS A 19 3.97 11.26 -4.74
N PRO A 20 4.26 11.25 -6.06
CA PRO A 20 3.42 11.98 -7.03
C PRO A 20 1.98 11.45 -7.09
N ILE A 21 1.77 10.16 -6.83
CA ILE A 21 0.43 9.56 -6.76
C ILE A 21 -0.29 10.08 -5.51
N CYS A 22 0.34 9.99 -4.34
CA CYS A 22 -0.22 10.49 -3.09
C CYS A 22 -0.59 11.98 -3.20
N GLU A 23 0.31 12.82 -3.74
CA GLU A 23 0.07 14.25 -3.97
C GLU A 23 -1.14 14.50 -4.88
N ALA A 24 -1.24 13.79 -6.01
CA ALA A 24 -2.37 13.92 -6.94
C ALA A 24 -3.73 13.58 -6.30
N PHE A 25 -3.74 12.69 -5.30
CA PHE A 25 -4.96 12.30 -4.60
C PHE A 25 -5.16 13.01 -3.25
N GLY A 26 -4.27 13.93 -2.87
CA GLY A 26 -4.34 14.68 -1.60
C GLY A 26 -4.03 13.83 -0.36
N ILE A 27 -3.26 12.75 -0.51
CA ILE A 27 -2.83 11.88 0.58
C ILE A 27 -1.53 12.43 1.17
N THR A 28 -1.58 12.94 2.39
CA THR A 28 -0.43 13.57 3.05
C THR A 28 0.18 12.71 4.16
N ASP A 29 -0.60 11.79 4.73
CA ASP A 29 -0.16 10.90 5.80
C ASP A 29 0.07 9.48 5.26
N TYR A 30 1.31 9.20 4.84
CA TYR A 30 1.72 7.88 4.36
C TYR A 30 3.19 7.60 4.69
N ASP A 31 3.54 6.32 4.78
CA ASP A 31 4.93 5.86 4.89
C ASP A 31 5.06 4.43 4.35
N TYR A 32 6.30 4.00 4.08
CA TYR A 32 6.65 2.61 3.85
C TYR A 32 7.52 2.13 5.00
N GLU A 33 6.97 1.27 5.85
CA GLU A 33 7.59 0.87 7.10
C GLU A 33 8.32 -0.46 6.94
N ILE A 34 9.51 -0.53 7.52
CA ILE A 34 10.33 -1.75 7.55
C ILE A 34 10.44 -2.25 8.99
N ARG A 35 10.32 -3.57 9.18
CA ARG A 35 10.50 -4.26 10.46
C ARG A 35 11.40 -5.47 10.28
N GLU A 36 12.18 -5.80 11.30
CA GLU A 36 13.10 -6.95 11.25
C GLU A 36 12.39 -8.31 11.28
N THR A 37 11.20 -8.39 11.90
CA THR A 37 10.48 -9.64 12.14
C THR A 37 9.00 -9.53 11.79
N GLY A 38 8.40 -10.65 11.37
CA GLY A 38 6.97 -10.72 11.05
C GLY A 38 6.66 -10.10 9.69
N GLN A 39 5.72 -9.16 9.65
CA GLN A 39 5.43 -8.39 8.44
C GLN A 39 6.54 -7.36 8.20
N THR A 40 7.58 -7.78 7.46
CA THR A 40 8.80 -7.01 7.21
C THR A 40 8.57 -5.70 6.47
N GLU A 41 7.67 -5.66 5.48
CA GLU A 41 7.40 -4.46 4.69
C GLU A 41 5.91 -4.12 4.72
N THR A 42 5.58 -2.88 5.07
CA THR A 42 4.20 -2.41 5.22
C THR A 42 4.02 -1.04 4.57
N LEU A 43 3.08 -0.91 3.64
CA LEU A 43 2.61 0.38 3.16
C LEU A 43 1.56 0.91 4.15
N ARG A 44 1.86 2.02 4.83
CA ARG A 44 0.93 2.70 5.74
C ARG A 44 0.35 3.92 5.04
N ILE A 45 -0.98 4.01 4.99
CA ILE A 45 -1.71 5.16 4.47
C ILE A 45 -2.78 5.52 5.49
N ASN A 46 -2.67 6.71 6.09
CA ASN A 46 -3.46 7.10 7.25
C ASN A 46 -3.42 6.00 8.35
N LYS A 47 -4.60 5.47 8.71
CA LYS A 47 -4.79 4.38 9.67
C LYS A 47 -4.71 2.99 9.03
N THR A 48 -4.69 2.89 7.71
CA THR A 48 -4.65 1.61 6.99
C THR A 48 -3.21 1.15 6.86
N ARG A 49 -2.97 -0.13 7.11
CA ARG A 49 -1.67 -0.80 6.93
C ARG A 49 -1.84 -1.95 5.95
N ILE A 50 -1.00 -2.00 4.93
CA ILE A 50 -1.06 -3.01 3.86
C ILE A 50 0.26 -3.75 3.83
N GLY A 51 0.19 -5.07 3.93
CA GLY A 51 1.38 -5.92 3.86
C GLY A 51 1.96 -5.94 2.46
N CYS A 52 3.25 -5.64 2.34
CA CYS A 52 3.98 -5.57 1.06
C CYS A 52 5.27 -6.41 1.06
N SER A 53 5.45 -7.31 2.03
CA SER A 53 6.60 -8.22 2.05
C SER A 53 6.68 -8.99 0.73
N CYS A 54 7.87 -9.02 0.13
CA CYS A 54 8.13 -9.67 -1.17
C CYS A 54 7.53 -8.96 -2.40
N ASN A 55 6.85 -7.82 -2.23
CA ASN A 55 6.33 -7.07 -3.38
C ASN A 55 7.47 -6.38 -4.16
N SER A 56 7.31 -6.31 -5.48
CA SER A 56 8.05 -5.34 -6.28
C SER A 56 7.52 -3.92 -5.99
N ILE A 57 8.26 -2.88 -6.42
CA ILE A 57 7.77 -1.49 -6.32
C ILE A 57 6.44 -1.33 -7.08
N SER A 58 6.30 -1.97 -8.25
CA SER A 58 5.04 -1.97 -9.01
C SER A 58 3.88 -2.56 -8.21
N ALA A 59 4.11 -3.69 -7.52
CA ALA A 59 3.08 -4.30 -6.70
C ALA A 59 2.69 -3.40 -5.50
N VAL A 60 3.63 -2.66 -4.91
CA VAL A 60 3.31 -1.64 -3.89
C VAL A 60 2.44 -0.51 -4.47
N ILE A 61 2.73 -0.08 -5.69
CA ILE A 61 1.90 0.91 -6.40
C ILE A 61 0.48 0.36 -6.63
N ASP A 62 0.34 -0.91 -7.04
CA ASP A 62 -0.98 -1.54 -7.23
C ASP A 62 -1.78 -1.58 -5.92
N GLU A 63 -1.13 -1.86 -4.78
CA GLU A 63 -1.78 -1.78 -3.45
C GLU A 63 -2.27 -0.37 -3.13
N LEU A 64 -1.45 0.67 -3.41
CA LEU A 64 -1.84 2.07 -3.25
C LEU A 64 -3.03 2.44 -4.15
N VAL A 65 -3.00 2.02 -5.42
CA VAL A 65 -4.10 2.25 -6.37
C VAL A 65 -5.38 1.56 -5.89
N GLY A 66 -5.28 0.34 -5.37
CA GLY A 66 -6.41 -0.38 -4.76
C GLY A 66 -7.00 0.38 -3.57
N TYR A 67 -6.16 0.91 -2.67
CA TYR A 67 -6.60 1.76 -1.57
C TYR A 67 -7.34 3.02 -2.08
N ILE A 68 -6.74 3.75 -3.03
CA ILE A 68 -7.33 4.96 -3.61
C ILE A 68 -8.69 4.65 -4.25
N PHE A 69 -8.77 3.56 -5.02
CA PHE A 69 -10.00 3.13 -5.66
C PHE A 69 -11.12 2.94 -4.63
N LEU A 70 -10.87 2.14 -3.58
CA LEU A 70 -11.88 1.90 -2.54
C LEU A 70 -12.27 3.16 -1.78
N MET A 71 -11.36 4.11 -1.61
CA MET A 71 -11.67 5.37 -0.93
C MET A 71 -12.49 6.33 -1.79
N ARG A 72 -12.25 6.36 -3.10
CA ARG A 72 -13.03 7.17 -4.04
C ARG A 72 -14.38 6.56 -4.38
N TRP A 73 -14.50 5.22 -4.31
CA TRP A 73 -15.71 4.48 -4.63
C TRP A 73 -16.50 4.00 -3.40
N ARG A 74 -16.15 4.46 -2.20
CA ARG A 74 -16.76 4.02 -0.94
C ARG A 74 -18.30 4.13 -0.92
N ASP A 75 -18.83 5.23 -1.44
CA ASP A 75 -20.28 5.53 -1.41
C ASP A 75 -20.98 5.15 -2.71
N ARG A 76 -20.31 4.37 -3.57
CA ARG A 76 -20.81 3.96 -4.89
C ARG A 76 -21.00 2.44 -4.91
N SER A 77 -22.02 1.99 -5.62
CA SER A 77 -22.19 0.56 -5.87
C SER A 77 -21.17 0.07 -6.90
N LEU A 78 -20.40 -0.95 -6.56
CA LEU A 78 -19.58 -1.73 -7.50
C LEU A 78 -20.41 -2.83 -8.20
N GLY A 79 -21.73 -2.85 -7.99
CA GLY A 79 -22.63 -3.83 -8.57
C GLY A 79 -22.42 -5.24 -8.00
N ALA A 80 -22.68 -6.25 -8.83
CA ALA A 80 -22.71 -7.66 -8.44
C ALA A 80 -21.40 -8.20 -7.84
N PHE A 81 -20.25 -7.56 -8.11
CA PHE A 81 -18.93 -8.02 -7.69
C PHE A 81 -18.33 -7.21 -6.53
N SER A 82 -19.12 -6.35 -5.88
CA SER A 82 -18.61 -5.44 -4.84
C SER A 82 -17.83 -6.14 -3.73
N VAL A 83 -18.34 -7.28 -3.26
CA VAL A 83 -17.71 -8.04 -2.17
C VAL A 83 -16.41 -8.68 -2.64
N GLN A 84 -16.41 -9.33 -3.80
CA GLN A 84 -15.24 -10.01 -4.36
C GLN A 84 -14.13 -9.01 -4.66
N THR A 85 -14.44 -7.89 -5.32
CA THR A 85 -13.48 -6.83 -5.63
C THR A 85 -12.90 -6.22 -4.36
N THR A 86 -13.75 -5.91 -3.37
CA THR A 86 -13.28 -5.35 -2.09
C THR A 86 -12.38 -6.33 -1.35
N ASN A 87 -12.75 -7.61 -1.30
CA ASN A 87 -11.94 -8.63 -0.63
C ASN A 87 -10.61 -8.88 -1.34
N ALA A 88 -10.59 -8.85 -2.67
CA ALA A 88 -9.37 -8.97 -3.46
C ALA A 88 -8.41 -7.81 -3.16
N ILE A 89 -8.89 -6.57 -3.16
CA ILE A 89 -8.09 -5.39 -2.85
C ILE A 89 -7.61 -5.40 -1.39
N LYS A 90 -8.46 -5.82 -0.45
CA LYS A 90 -8.14 -5.82 0.99
C LYS A 90 -7.36 -7.05 1.45
N ARG A 91 -6.97 -7.96 0.53
CA ARG A 91 -6.39 -9.27 0.86
C ARG A 91 -5.19 -9.17 1.81
N TYR A 92 -4.37 -8.13 1.66
CA TYR A 92 -3.15 -7.92 2.46
C TYR A 92 -3.30 -6.79 3.49
N TRP A 93 -4.51 -6.29 3.72
CA TRP A 93 -4.73 -5.26 4.74
C TRP A 93 -4.60 -5.90 6.12
N ILE A 94 -3.73 -5.32 6.93
CA ILE A 94 -3.43 -5.79 8.29
C ILE A 94 -4.56 -5.28 9.20
N LYS A 95 -5.14 -6.19 9.98
CA LYS A 95 -6.23 -5.89 10.92
C LYS A 95 -5.71 -5.38 12.26
#